data_AF-A0A815NH11-F1
#
_entry.id   AF-A0A815NH11-F1
#
_cell.length_a   1.000
_cell.length_b   1.000
_cell.length_c   1.000
_cell.angle_alpha   90.00
_cell.angle_beta   90.00
_cell.angle_gamma   90.00
#
_symmetry.space_group_name_H-M   'P 1'
#
loop_
_entity.id
_entity.type
_entity.pdbx_description
1 polymer ?
#
loop_
_entity_poly.entity_id
_entity_poly.type
_entity_poly.pdbx_seq_one_letter_code
_entity_poly.pdbx_strand_id
1 'polypeptide(L)' 'MFPVHTPPTSEWLCSHGILSWKFPPSLGSYTLIGRSRAADATSLYIPELDILLDCGCLVTTAHPSSIFLTHTHSDHCLDI' A
#
# COMPACT_ATOMS: atom_id res chain seq x y z
N MET A 1 2.85 -16.47 -30.82
CA MET A 1 1.87 -15.76 -29.97
C MET A 1 2.50 -15.66 -28.59
N PHE A 2 3.07 -14.52 -28.25
CA PHE A 2 3.65 -14.31 -26.91
C PHE A 2 2.50 -14.20 -25.91
N PRO A 3 2.62 -14.77 -24.70
CA PRO A 3 1.59 -14.59 -23.68
C PRO A 3 1.58 -13.11 -23.28
N VAL A 4 0.43 -12.46 -23.46
CA VAL A 4 0.17 -11.17 -22.82
C VAL A 4 0.12 -11.48 -21.33
N HIS A 5 1.14 -11.05 -20.59
CA HIS A 5 1.11 -11.05 -19.14
C HIS A 5 -0.04 -10.12 -18.75
N THR A 6 -1.23 -10.68 -18.50
CA THR A 6 -2.29 -9.97 -17.81
C THR A 6 -1.81 -9.83 -16.37
N PRO A 7 -1.50 -8.60 -15.91
CA PRO A 7 -1.19 -8.37 -14.51
C PRO A 7 -2.31 -8.95 -13.65
N PRO A 8 -2.00 -9.58 -12.50
CA PRO A 8 -3.03 -9.87 -11.52
C PRO A 8 -3.80 -8.58 -11.22
N THR A 9 -5.10 -8.69 -10.99
CA THR A 9 -6.03 -7.56 -10.82
C THR A 9 -5.57 -6.52 -9.80
N SER A 10 -4.68 -6.88 -8.87
CA SER A 10 -4.02 -5.98 -7.93
C SER A 10 -3.18 -4.89 -8.62
N GLU A 11 -2.34 -5.20 -9.62
CA GLU A 11 -1.46 -4.19 -10.27
C GLU A 11 -2.25 -3.08 -10.98
N TRP A 12 -3.41 -3.40 -11.58
CA TRP A 12 -4.27 -2.41 -12.24
C TRP A 12 -5.03 -1.51 -11.27
N LEU A 13 -5.51 -2.07 -10.15
CA LEU A 13 -6.19 -1.30 -9.10
C LEU A 13 -5.24 -0.36 -8.36
N CYS A 14 -3.96 -0.71 -8.30
CA CYS A 14 -2.95 0.02 -7.54
C CYS A 14 -2.42 1.28 -8.22
N SER A 15 -2.40 1.38 -9.55
CA SER A 15 -1.80 2.56 -10.21
C SER A 15 -2.62 3.85 -10.07
N HIS A 16 -3.92 3.76 -9.77
CA HIS A 16 -4.80 4.92 -9.63
C HIS A 16 -5.15 5.19 -8.17
N GLY A 17 -4.92 6.42 -7.70
CA GLY A 17 -5.31 6.83 -6.35
C GLY A 17 -4.32 6.47 -5.24
N ILE A 18 -3.09 6.08 -5.57
CA ILE A 18 -1.97 6.16 -4.62
C ILE A 18 -1.63 7.64 -4.42
N LEU A 19 -1.68 8.07 -3.17
CA LEU A 19 -1.31 9.42 -2.75
C LEU A 19 0.02 9.36 -1.99
N SER A 20 0.76 10.46 -2.06
CA SER A 20 1.95 10.68 -1.25
C SER A 20 1.73 11.92 -0.41
N TRP A 21 1.99 11.81 0.89
CA TRP A 21 1.93 12.92 1.82
C TRP A 21 3.14 12.91 2.74
N LYS A 22 3.69 14.10 3.01
CA LYS A 22 4.82 14.27 3.91
C LYS A 22 4.35 14.87 5.23
N PHE A 23 4.74 14.24 6.32
CA PHE A 23 4.42 14.70 7.66
C PHE A 23 5.04 16.08 7.90
N PRO A 24 4.41 16.94 8.72
CA PRO A 24 5.02 18.18 9.17
C PRO A 24 6.39 17.93 9.81
N PRO A 25 7.33 18.90 9.72
CA PRO A 25 8.65 18.76 10.33
C PRO A 25 8.62 18.45 11.83
N SER A 26 7.64 18.97 12.55
CA SER A 26 7.43 18.69 13.98
C SER A 26 7.09 17.24 14.31
N LEU A 27 6.70 16.44 13.29
CA LEU A 27 6.34 15.03 13.42
C LEU A 27 7.34 14.09 12.71
N GLY A 28 8.58 14.56 12.48
CA GLY A 28 9.66 13.72 11.94
C GLY A 28 9.79 13.69 10.42
N SER A 29 8.94 14.41 9.68
CA SER A 29 9.00 14.51 8.21
C SER A 29 8.88 13.19 7.45
N TYR A 30 8.26 12.16 8.05
CA TYR A 30 8.00 10.88 7.39
C TYR A 30 7.15 11.02 6.13
N THR A 31 7.37 10.13 5.18
CA THR A 31 6.59 10.05 3.94
C THR A 31 5.58 8.93 4.07
N LEU A 32 4.31 9.24 3.83
CA LEU A 32 3.23 8.27 3.79
C LEU A 32 2.79 8.11 2.33
N ILE A 33 2.95 6.90 1.81
CA ILE A 33 2.60 6.56 0.43
C ILE A 33 1.53 5.48 0.48
N GLY A 34 0.37 5.71 -0.12
CA GLY A 34 -0.63 4.65 -0.14
C GLY A 34 -2.00 5.04 -0.63
N ARG A 35 -2.93 4.11 -0.43
CA ARG A 35 -4.34 4.20 -0.80
C ARG A 35 -5.16 3.83 0.42
N SER A 36 -6.25 4.55 0.64
CA SER A 36 -7.30 4.12 1.58
C SER A 36 -8.65 4.46 1.00
N ARG A 37 -9.42 3.42 0.69
CA ARG A 37 -10.81 3.51 0.27
C ARG A 37 -11.59 2.44 1.02
N ALA A 38 -12.55 2.89 1.81
CA ALA A 38 -13.36 2.02 2.66
C ALA A 38 -14.02 0.89 1.86
N ALA A 39 -13.96 -0.33 2.38
CA ALA A 39 -14.52 -1.54 1.79
C ALA A 39 -13.97 -1.89 0.39
N ASP A 40 -12.84 -1.31 0.00
CA ASP A 40 -12.14 -1.58 -1.26
C ASP A 40 -10.70 -2.02 -0.97
N ALA A 41 -9.86 -1.08 -0.51
CA ALA A 41 -8.48 -1.38 -0.12
C ALA A 41 -7.87 -0.26 0.72
N THR A 42 -7.08 -0.65 1.73
CA THR A 42 -6.21 0.21 2.54
C THR A 42 -4.81 -0.39 2.66
N SER A 43 -3.80 0.39 2.27
CA SER A 43 -2.38 0.10 2.46
C SER A 43 -1.57 1.40 2.50
N LEU A 44 -0.67 1.53 3.47
CA LEU A 44 0.16 2.72 3.68
C LEU A 44 1.61 2.31 3.95
N TYR A 45 2.52 2.68 3.06
CA TYR A 45 3.96 2.46 3.19
C TYR A 45 4.66 3.70 3.75
N ILE A 46 5.55 3.49 4.72
CA ILE A 46 6.42 4.53 5.30
C ILE A 46 7.88 4.15 5.02
N PRO A 47 8.51 4.69 3.96
CA PRO A 47 9.84 4.28 3.51
C PRO A 47 10.93 4.48 4.57
N GLU A 48 10.87 5.57 5.33
CA GLU A 48 11.91 5.90 6.32
C GLU A 48 11.92 4.94 7.52
N LEU A 49 10.81 4.23 7.76
CA LEU A 49 10.69 3.21 8.80
C LEU A 49 10.76 1.79 8.23
N ASP A 50 10.68 1.65 6.91
CA ASP A 50 10.55 0.39 6.18
C ASP A 50 9.41 -0.51 6.72
N ILE A 51 8.26 0.11 6.97
CA ILE A 51 7.04 -0.57 7.44
C ILE A 51 5.86 -0.32 6.50
N LEU A 52 4.96 -1.30 6.46
CA LEU A 52 3.66 -1.21 5.80
C LEU A 52 2.54 -1.32 6.84
N LEU A 53 1.57 -0.42 6.80
CA LEU A 53 0.34 -0.46 7.57
C LEU A 53 -0.79 -0.93 6.65
N ASP A 54 -1.37 -2.09 6.96
CA ASP A 54 -2.32 -2.83 6.13
C ASP A 54 -1.80 -3.17 4.72
N CYS A 55 -2.42 -4.17 4.10
CA CYS A 55 -2.00 -4.78 2.84
C CYS A 55 -3.25 -5.20 2.05
N GLY A 56 -4.23 -4.29 1.96
CA GLY A 56 -5.38 -4.43 1.07
C GLY A 56 -5.05 -4.19 -0.39
N CYS A 57 -3.90 -3.58 -0.73
CA CYS A 57 -3.43 -3.38 -2.09
C CYS A 57 -1.91 -3.12 -2.18
N LEU A 58 -1.30 -3.39 -3.33
CA LEU A 58 0.12 -3.11 -3.60
C LEU A 58 0.40 -1.60 -3.79
N VAL A 59 1.01 -0.93 -2.81
CA VAL A 59 1.29 0.54 -2.90
C VAL A 59 2.76 0.89 -3.13
N THR A 60 3.63 -0.11 -3.11
CA THR A 60 5.07 0.04 -3.28
C THR A 60 5.64 -1.23 -3.90
N THR A 61 6.73 -1.10 -4.68
CA THR A 61 7.54 -2.25 -5.12
C THR A 61 8.64 -2.60 -4.12
N ALA A 62 8.72 -1.88 -3.00
CA ALA A 62 9.63 -2.19 -1.91
C ALA A 62 9.19 -3.47 -1.16
N HIS A 63 10.13 -4.10 -0.48
CA HIS A 63 9.88 -5.26 0.38
C HIS A 63 9.99 -4.82 1.85
N PRO A 64 8.88 -4.32 2.46
CA PRO A 64 8.91 -3.80 3.82
C PRO A 64 9.36 -4.89 4.81
N SER A 65 10.23 -4.52 5.74
CA SER A 65 10.71 -5.41 6.80
C SER A 65 9.60 -5.90 7.75
N SER A 66 8.50 -5.15 7.85
CA SER A 66 7.38 -5.46 8.73
C SER A 66 6.05 -4.95 8.16
N ILE A 67 5.01 -5.78 8.29
CA ILE A 67 3.63 -5.43 7.94
C ILE A 67 2.80 -5.47 9.22
N PHE A 68 2.12 -4.36 9.52
CA PHE A 68 1.22 -4.24 10.66
C PHE A 68 -0.22 -4.20 10.16
N LEU A 69 -1.02 -5.20 10.54
CA LEU A 69 -2.45 -5.26 10.20
C LEU A 69 -3.27 -4.63 11.30
N THR A 70 -4.19 -3.75 10.93
CA THR A 70 -5.14 -3.14 11.87
C THR A 70 -6.20 -4.13 12.34
N HIS A 71 -6.76 -4.90 11.41
CA HIS A 71 -7.77 -5.94 11.62
C HIS A 71 -7.87 -6.83 10.37
N THR A 72 -8.86 -7.73 10.31
CA THR A 72 -8.93 -8.82 9.32
C THR A 72 -10.06 -8.66 8.31
N HIS A 73 -10.55 -7.45 8.06
CA HIS A 73 -11.40 -7.25 6.88
C HIS A 73 -10.55 -7.36 5.62
N SER A 74 -11.14 -7.89 4.54
CA SER A 74 -10.42 -8.20 3.32
C SER A 74 -9.77 -6.97 2.70
N ASP A 75 -10.39 -5.78 2.82
CA ASP A 75 -9.83 -4.52 2.34
C ASP A 75 -8.58 -4.05 3.10
N HIS A 76 -8.14 -4.79 4.13
CA HIS A 76 -6.91 -4.53 4.89
C HIS A 76 -5.88 -5.66 4.82
N CYS A 77 -6.25 -6.87 4.37
CA CYS A 77 -5.37 -8.04 4.47
C CYS A 77 -5.41 -9.03 3.30
N LEU A 78 -6.12 -8.71 2.20
CA LEU A 78 -6.28 -9.65 1.08
C LEU A 78 -5.01 -9.78 0.22
N ASP A 79 -4.24 -8.71 0.05
CA ASP A 79 -3.06 -8.63 -0.82
C ASP A 79 -1.74 -8.78 -0.02
N ILE A 80 -1.73 -9.71 0.96
CA ILE A 80 -0.50 -10.15 1.67
C ILE A 80 0.38 -11.00 0.74
#